data_AF-A0A101HI44-F1
#
_entry.id   AF-A0A101HI44-F1
#
_cell.length_a   1.000
_cell.length_b   1.000
_cell.length_c   1.000
_cell.angle_alpha   90.00
_cell.angle_beta   90.00
_cell.angle_gamma   90.00
#
_symmetry.space_group_name_H-M   'P 1'
#
loop_
_entity.id
_entity.type
_entity.pdbx_description
1 polymer ?
#
loop_
_entity_poly.entity_id
_entity_poly.type
_entity_poly.pdbx_seq_one_letter_code
_entity_poly.pdbx_strand_id
1 'polypeptide(L)'
;MNRNNLVIILSVVLLMLGVSTVFVFKARGSNERELVSGCVPYNVSISRGGEYQAVIEWSTEEDCLSYVMYGDDRNNLEYIAIDHQKISAKTHRVVIDKLLPSQIYYLLIYSGKNSYGNNGLPLSFSLSSL
;
A
#
# COMPACT_ATOMS: atom_id res chain seq x y z
N MET A 1 53.24 -11.96 -27.60
CA MET A 1 52.56 -11.59 -26.34
C MET A 1 53.24 -12.32 -25.21
N ASN A 2 53.84 -11.60 -24.25
CA ASN A 2 54.67 -12.23 -23.21
C ASN A 2 53.78 -12.91 -22.17
N ARG A 3 54.24 -14.06 -21.63
CA ARG A 3 53.52 -14.87 -20.63
C ARG A 3 52.96 -14.02 -19.48
N ASN A 4 53.70 -13.01 -19.05
CA ASN A 4 53.29 -12.10 -17.97
C ASN A 4 52.10 -11.21 -18.36
N ASN A 5 52.07 -10.70 -19.60
CA ASN A 5 50.95 -9.88 -20.08
C ASN A 5 49.68 -10.73 -20.24
N LEU A 6 49.83 -12.01 -20.62
CA LEU A 6 48.72 -12.95 -20.75
C LEU A 6 48.09 -13.28 -19.38
N VAL A 7 48.91 -13.45 -18.34
CA VAL A 7 48.44 -13.68 -16.96
C VAL A 7 47.72 -12.45 -16.40
N ILE A 8 48.24 -11.25 -16.66
CA ILE A 8 47.60 -10.00 -16.22
C ILE A 8 46.23 -9.83 -16.88
N ILE A 9 46.12 -10.03 -18.19
CA ILE A 9 44.85 -9.92 -18.93
C ILE A 9 43.83 -10.92 -18.40
N LEU A 10 44.22 -12.18 -18.18
CA LEU A 10 43.33 -13.21 -17.63
C LEU A 10 42.82 -12.85 -16.22
N SER A 11 43.68 -12.29 -15.37
CA SER A 11 43.28 -11.89 -14.00
C SER A 11 42.25 -10.74 -14.01
N VAL A 12 42.42 -9.76 -14.90
CA VAL A 12 41.51 -8.62 -15.03
C VAL A 12 40.16 -9.08 -15.57
N VAL A 13 40.14 -9.98 -16.56
CA VAL A 13 38.90 -10.54 -17.11
C VAL A 13 38.13 -11.34 -16.06
N LEU A 14 38.81 -12.15 -15.24
CA LEU A 14 38.18 -12.92 -14.16
C LEU A 14 37.57 -12.01 -13.08
N LEU A 15 38.26 -10.92 -12.73
CA LEU A 15 37.75 -9.90 -11.80
C LEU A 15 36.51 -9.20 -12.34
N MET A 16 36.52 -8.80 -13.61
CA MET A 16 35.37 -8.14 -14.25
C MET A 16 34.15 -9.06 -14.32
N LEU A 17 34.34 -10.35 -14.66
CA LEU A 17 33.27 -11.35 -14.67
C LEU A 17 32.69 -11.57 -13.26
N GLY A 18 33.53 -11.60 -12.22
CA GLY A 18 33.10 -11.71 -10.83
C GLY A 18 32.23 -10.52 -10.39
N VAL A 19 32.62 -9.29 -10.72
CA VAL A 19 31.84 -8.09 -10.37
C VAL A 19 30.50 -8.05 -11.12
N SER A 20 30.49 -8.39 -12.41
CA SER A 20 29.25 -8.44 -13.20
C SER A 20 28.24 -9.46 -12.67
N THR A 21 28.69 -10.64 -12.24
CA THR A 21 27.78 -11.64 -11.67
C THR A 21 27.15 -11.16 -10.36
N VAL A 22 27.90 -10.52 -9.46
CA VAL A 22 27.35 -9.96 -8.21
C VAL A 22 26.30 -8.87 -8.48
N PHE A 23 26.52 -8.00 -9.47
CA PHE A 23 25.54 -6.99 -9.87
C PHE A 23 24.26 -7.62 -10.46
N VAL A 24 24.38 -8.64 -11.30
CA VAL A 24 23.22 -9.34 -11.88
C VAL A 24 22.44 -10.11 -10.81
N PHE A 25 23.11 -10.69 -9.81
CA PHE A 25 22.44 -11.36 -8.69
C PHE A 25 21.67 -10.38 -7.80
N LYS A 26 22.20 -9.18 -7.53
CA LYS A 26 21.46 -8.14 -6.80
C LYS A 26 20.32 -7.52 -7.61
N ALA A 27 20.36 -7.58 -8.94
CA ALA A 27 19.31 -7.04 -9.81
C ALA A 27 18.12 -7.99 -10.01
N ARG A 28 18.23 -9.27 -9.60
CA ARG A 28 17.08 -10.19 -9.57
C ARG A 28 16.25 -9.94 -8.31
N GLY A 29 15.59 -8.77 -8.29
CA GLY A 29 14.49 -8.50 -7.39
C GLY A 29 13.40 -9.56 -7.55
N SER A 30 12.85 -10.03 -6.44
CA SER A 30 11.82 -11.05 -6.38
C SER A 30 10.60 -10.62 -7.17
N ASN A 31 10.36 -11.26 -8.32
CA ASN A 31 9.08 -11.17 -9.02
C ASN A 31 8.09 -12.12 -8.34
N GLU A 32 7.70 -11.80 -7.11
CA GLU A 32 6.53 -12.44 -6.51
C GLU A 32 5.31 -11.82 -7.19
N ARG A 33 4.69 -12.59 -8.09
CA ARG A 33 3.38 -12.27 -8.61
C ARG A 33 2.43 -12.37 -7.42
N GLU A 34 2.07 -11.22 -6.87
CA GLU A 34 1.07 -11.08 -5.83
C GLU A 34 -0.24 -11.66 -6.38
N LEU A 35 -0.49 -12.93 -6.06
CA LEU A 35 -1.84 -13.49 -6.14
C LEU A 35 -2.66 -12.61 -5.20
N VAL A 36 -3.54 -11.78 -5.77
CA VAL A 36 -4.56 -11.03 -5.02
C VAL A 36 -5.46 -12.06 -4.39
N SER A 37 -5.07 -12.54 -3.21
CA SER A 37 -5.79 -13.51 -2.42
C SER A 37 -5.60 -13.13 -0.96
N GLY A 38 -6.70 -13.08 -0.23
CA GLY A 38 -6.74 -12.71 1.19
C GLY A 38 -7.29 -11.31 1.45
N CYS A 39 -6.60 -10.57 2.31
CA CYS A 39 -7.08 -9.31 2.90
C CYS A 39 -6.83 -8.06 2.04
N VAL A 40 -6.93 -8.17 0.71
CA VAL A 40 -6.75 -7.05 -0.21
C VAL A 40 -8.11 -6.38 -0.49
N PRO A 41 -8.30 -5.09 -0.15
CA PRO A 41 -9.52 -4.36 -0.45
C PRO A 41 -9.79 -4.22 -1.95
N TYR A 42 -11.00 -4.56 -2.38
CA TYR A 42 -11.52 -4.27 -3.72
C TYR A 42 -12.90 -3.62 -3.64
N ASN A 43 -13.33 -2.99 -4.75
CA ASN A 43 -14.56 -2.18 -4.82
C ASN A 43 -14.62 -1.10 -3.73
N VAL A 44 -13.49 -0.46 -3.44
CA VAL A 44 -13.41 0.63 -2.47
C VAL A 44 -14.26 1.81 -2.96
N SER A 45 -15.20 2.25 -2.13
CA SER A 45 -16.03 3.42 -2.37
C SER A 45 -16.00 4.36 -1.16
N ILE A 46 -16.13 5.65 -1.44
CA ILE A 46 -16.31 6.70 -0.43
C ILE A 46 -17.57 7.44 -0.84
N SER A 47 -18.52 7.56 0.08
CA SER A 47 -19.80 8.23 -0.16
C SER A 47 -20.22 9.10 1.01
N ARG A 48 -21.14 10.02 0.78
CA ARG A 48 -21.70 10.87 1.84
C ARG A 48 -22.78 10.09 2.61
N GLY A 49 -22.62 9.93 3.92
CA GLY A 49 -23.60 9.29 4.81
C GLY A 49 -24.55 10.26 5.51
N GLY A 50 -24.18 11.54 5.57
CA GLY A 50 -24.92 12.61 6.24
C GLY A 50 -24.20 13.95 6.06
N GLU A 51 -24.70 15.01 6.71
CA GLU A 51 -24.15 16.37 6.56
C GLU A 51 -22.66 16.46 7.00
N TYR A 52 -22.29 15.69 8.01
CA TYR A 52 -20.94 15.66 8.60
C TYR A 52 -20.35 14.25 8.62
N GLN A 53 -20.77 13.39 7.69
CA GLN A 53 -20.41 11.96 7.70
C GLN A 53 -19.98 11.45 6.32
N ALA A 54 -18.87 10.72 6.31
CA ALA A 54 -18.44 9.91 5.18
C ALA A 54 -18.59 8.42 5.50
N VAL A 55 -18.92 7.64 4.49
CA VAL A 55 -19.05 6.18 4.54
C VAL A 55 -18.03 5.59 3.59
N ILE A 56 -17.19 4.71 4.12
CA ILE A 56 -16.14 4.01 3.38
C ILE A 56 -16.51 2.53 3.35
N GLU A 57 -16.66 1.98 2.15
CA GLU A 57 -17.07 0.60 1.93
C GLU A 57 -16.07 -0.10 1.02
N TRP A 58 -15.80 -1.37 1.33
CA TRP A 58 -14.98 -2.25 0.49
C TRP A 58 -15.26 -3.72 0.80
N SER A 59 -14.69 -4.60 0.00
CA SER A 59 -14.73 -6.05 0.22
C SER A 59 -13.35 -6.68 0.15
N THR A 60 -13.21 -7.85 0.75
CA THR A 60 -12.02 -8.72 0.76
C THR A 60 -12.44 -10.16 0.46
N GLU A 61 -11.53 -10.99 -0.04
CA GLU A 61 -11.85 -12.39 -0.38
C GLU A 61 -12.01 -13.27 0.88
N GLU A 62 -11.28 -12.91 1.94
CA GLU A 62 -11.26 -13.57 3.25
C GLU A 62 -11.82 -12.68 4.35
N ASP A 63 -12.15 -13.29 5.49
CA ASP A 63 -12.54 -12.55 6.70
C ASP A 63 -11.29 -11.89 7.32
N CYS A 64 -11.25 -10.57 7.29
CA CYS A 64 -10.06 -9.81 7.66
C CYS A 64 -10.38 -8.78 8.72
N LEU A 65 -9.51 -8.64 9.72
CA LEU A 65 -9.56 -7.49 10.62
C LEU A 65 -9.16 -6.25 9.83
N SER A 66 -10.07 -5.28 9.80
CA SER A 66 -9.87 -4.08 8.98
C SER A 66 -10.39 -2.81 9.64
N TYR A 67 -9.72 -1.69 9.37
CA TYR A 67 -10.03 -0.37 9.90
C TYR A 67 -9.49 0.71 8.97
N VAL A 68 -9.90 1.96 9.19
CA VAL A 68 -9.43 3.12 8.42
C VAL A 68 -8.61 4.02 9.34
N MET A 69 -7.44 4.44 8.90
CA MET A 69 -6.73 5.58 9.48
C MET A 69 -6.98 6.80 8.62
N TYR A 70 -7.25 7.95 9.22
CA TYR A 70 -7.54 9.18 8.50
C TYR A 70 -7.03 10.43 9.25
N GLY A 71 -6.97 11.55 8.54
CA GLY A 71 -6.50 12.83 9.05
C GLY A 71 -6.66 13.96 8.03
N ASP A 72 -6.40 15.18 8.45
CA ASP A 72 -6.33 16.36 7.57
C ASP A 72 -4.90 16.64 7.06
N ASP A 73 -3.88 16.01 7.65
CA ASP A 73 -2.51 15.95 7.13
C ASP A 73 -2.25 14.63 6.41
N ARG A 74 -1.88 14.71 5.13
CA ARG A 74 -1.52 13.56 4.30
C ARG A 74 -0.36 12.73 4.88
N ASN A 75 0.57 13.37 5.58
CA ASN A 75 1.76 12.71 6.12
C ASN A 75 1.56 12.20 7.55
N ASN A 76 0.44 12.55 8.19
CA ASN A 76 0.15 12.19 9.56
C ASN A 76 -1.34 11.86 9.74
N LEU A 77 -1.70 10.59 9.59
CA LEU A 77 -3.06 10.09 9.82
C LEU A 77 -3.22 9.69 11.29
N GLU A 78 -3.75 10.59 12.11
CA GLU A 78 -3.81 10.44 13.56
C GLU A 78 -5.11 9.79 14.08
N TYR A 79 -6.16 9.76 13.28
CA TYR A 79 -7.46 9.22 13.68
C TYR A 79 -7.70 7.81 13.15
N ILE A 80 -8.43 7.00 13.92
CA ILE A 80 -8.82 5.64 13.56
C ILE A 80 -10.35 5.55 13.53
N ALA A 81 -10.89 4.94 12.48
CA ALA A 81 -12.30 4.58 12.37
C ALA A 81 -12.44 3.08 12.11
N ILE A 82 -13.42 2.45 12.76
CA ILE A 82 -13.67 1.01 12.71
C ILE A 82 -15.13 0.73 12.34
N ASP A 83 -15.40 -0.47 11.83
CA ASP A 83 -16.75 -0.97 11.71
C ASP A 83 -17.24 -1.41 13.11
N HIS A 84 -18.21 -0.67 13.66
CA HIS A 84 -18.75 -0.95 14.99
C HIS A 84 -19.58 -2.23 15.08
N GLN A 85 -20.01 -2.80 13.95
CA GLN A 85 -20.78 -4.04 13.92
C GLN A 85 -19.87 -5.25 13.72
N LYS A 86 -18.90 -5.16 12.81
CA LYS A 86 -18.03 -6.28 12.45
C LYS A 86 -16.62 -5.81 12.10
N ILE A 87 -15.72 -5.93 13.06
CA ILE A 87 -14.30 -5.58 12.86
C ILE A 87 -13.60 -6.57 11.92
N SER A 88 -14.03 -7.85 11.91
CA SER A 88 -13.52 -8.89 11.02
C SER A 88 -14.65 -9.43 10.14
N ALA A 89 -14.54 -9.26 8.82
CA ALA A 89 -15.54 -9.66 7.83
C ALA A 89 -14.93 -9.69 6.42
N LYS A 90 -15.70 -10.17 5.43
CA LYS A 90 -15.41 -10.00 3.98
C LYS A 90 -15.94 -8.70 3.40
N THR A 91 -16.88 -8.06 4.08
CA THR A 91 -17.50 -6.80 3.64
C THR A 91 -17.42 -5.84 4.79
N HIS A 92 -16.89 -4.65 4.53
CA HIS A 92 -16.57 -3.67 5.54
C HIS A 92 -17.32 -2.38 5.27
N ARG A 93 -17.81 -1.77 6.34
CA ARG A 93 -18.45 -0.46 6.26
C ARG A 93 -18.04 0.39 7.45
N VAL A 94 -17.19 1.38 7.19
CA VAL A 94 -16.70 2.32 8.20
C VAL A 94 -17.39 3.66 8.03
N VAL A 95 -17.89 4.22 9.13
CA VAL A 95 -18.45 5.58 9.17
C VAL A 95 -17.46 6.48 9.88
N ILE A 96 -17.16 7.61 9.26
CA ILE A 96 -16.40 8.70 9.87
C ILE A 96 -17.35 9.86 10.08
N ASP A 97 -17.48 10.33 11.32
CA ASP A 97 -18.35 11.41 11.71
C ASP A 97 -17.57 12.69 12.04
N LYS A 98 -18.32 13.79 12.26
CA LYS A 98 -17.78 15.11 12.66
C LYS A 98 -16.78 15.70 11.66
N LEU A 99 -16.95 15.40 10.38
CA LEU A 99 -16.12 15.94 9.31
C LEU A 99 -16.63 17.31 8.87
N LEU A 100 -15.72 18.26 8.65
CA LEU A 100 -16.06 19.56 8.08
C LEU A 100 -16.28 19.43 6.56
N PRO A 101 -17.39 19.95 5.98
CA PRO A 101 -17.72 19.64 4.60
C PRO A 101 -16.69 20.07 3.54
N SER A 102 -16.06 21.22 3.73
CA SER A 102 -15.07 21.79 2.81
C SER A 102 -13.63 21.37 3.11
N GLN A 103 -13.39 20.63 4.19
CA GLN A 103 -12.05 20.19 4.57
C GLN A 103 -11.65 18.95 3.74
N ILE A 104 -10.40 18.94 3.27
CA ILE A 104 -9.81 17.77 2.64
C ILE A 104 -9.30 16.85 3.74
N TYR A 105 -9.70 15.60 3.67
CA TYR A 105 -9.22 14.52 4.52
C TYR A 105 -8.47 13.49 3.67
N TYR A 106 -7.51 12.83 4.29
CA TYR A 106 -6.72 11.75 3.75
C TYR A 106 -7.00 10.47 4.53
N LEU A 107 -7.01 9.32 3.87
CA LEU A 107 -7.23 8.04 4.51
C LEU A 107 -6.38 6.91 3.93
N LEU A 108 -6.09 5.92 4.77
CA LEU A 108 -5.56 4.61 4.39
C LEU A 108 -6.46 3.53 4.98
N ILE A 109 -6.71 2.50 4.18
CA ILE A 109 -7.44 1.31 4.64
C ILE A 109 -6.41 0.31 5.16
N TYR A 110 -6.53 -0.09 6.40
CA TYR A 110 -5.75 -1.18 6.97
C TYR A 110 -6.59 -2.45 6.92
N SER A 111 -6.03 -3.51 6.35
CA SER A 111 -6.72 -4.80 6.20
C SER A 111 -5.70 -5.93 6.33
N GLY A 112 -5.89 -6.78 7.33
CA GLY A 112 -4.90 -7.77 7.73
C GLY A 112 -3.62 -7.10 8.27
N LYS A 113 -2.48 -7.32 7.59
CA LYS A 113 -1.16 -6.78 7.99
C LYS A 113 -0.69 -5.60 7.15
N ASN A 114 -1.47 -5.20 6.15
CA ASN A 114 -1.07 -4.23 5.14
C ASN A 114 -1.98 -3.00 5.17
N SER A 115 -1.45 -1.88 4.68
CA SER A 115 -2.19 -0.65 4.42
C SER A 115 -2.38 -0.43 2.93
N TYR A 116 -3.55 0.06 2.54
CA TYR A 116 -3.97 0.23 1.16
C TYR A 116 -4.42 1.67 0.89
N GLY A 117 -4.02 2.15 -0.27
CA GLY A 117 -4.33 3.46 -0.83
C GLY A 117 -3.95 3.47 -2.31
N ASN A 118 -3.90 4.64 -2.95
CA ASN A 118 -3.51 4.73 -4.35
C ASN A 118 -1.98 4.60 -4.47
N ASN A 119 -1.48 3.43 -4.85
CA ASN A 119 -0.04 3.10 -4.89
C ASN A 119 0.66 3.29 -3.53
N GLY A 120 -0.02 2.90 -2.45
CA GLY A 120 0.48 3.06 -1.07
C GLY A 120 0.36 4.50 -0.52
N LEU A 121 -0.16 5.44 -1.31
CA LEU A 121 -0.42 6.81 -0.85
C LEU A 121 -1.86 6.94 -0.31
N PRO A 122 -2.09 7.76 0.72
CA PRO A 122 -3.43 8.02 1.24
C PRO A 122 -4.39 8.54 0.16
N LEU A 123 -5.62 8.04 0.18
CA LEU A 123 -6.73 8.53 -0.64
C LEU A 123 -7.25 9.84 -0.07
N SER A 124 -7.59 10.81 -0.91
CA SER A 124 -8.12 12.11 -0.46
C SER A 124 -9.60 12.27 -0.80
N PHE A 125 -10.36 12.91 0.07
CA PHE A 125 -11.75 13.28 -0.18
C PHE A 125 -12.14 14.54 0.60
N SER A 126 -13.22 15.21 0.20
CA SER A 126 -13.96 16.15 1.05
C SER A 126 -15.44 15.84 0.93
N LEU A 127 -16.25 16.10 1.97
CA LEU A 127 -17.69 15.81 1.87
C LEU A 127 -18.32 16.61 0.74
N SER A 128 -17.91 17.86 0.51
CA SER A 128 -18.45 18.71 -0.55
C SER A 128 -18.28 18.13 -1.97
N SER A 129 -17.27 17.27 -2.17
CA SER A 129 -17.00 16.60 -3.46
C SER A 129 -17.64 15.23 -3.59
N LEU A 130 -18.22 14.69 -2.51
CA LEU A 130 -18.93 13.41 -2.45
C LEU A 130 -20.43 13.60 -2.65
#